data_AF-A0A3M9LFJ0-F1
#
_entry.id   AF-A0A3M9LFJ0-F1
#
_cell.length_a   1.000
_cell.length_b   1.000
_cell.length_c   1.000
_cell.angle_alpha   90.00
_cell.angle_beta   90.00
_cell.angle_gamma   90.00
#
_symmetry.space_group_name_H-M   'P 1'
#
loop_
_entity.id
_entity.type
_entity.pdbx_description
1 polymer ?
#
loop_
_entity_poly.entity_id
_entity_poly.type
_entity_poly.pdbx_seq_one_letter_code
_entity_poly.pdbx_strand_id
1 'polypeptide(L)'
;MLRGMNMKTINVLIGIILVLVLAVAGLVAINYVSISNYDEEVIISEETGNTIDGVVTFDSLEEPFSNVTVSITIEDVSLADAPSTVIGQTTLENVSRNNITDSDIPFEISYGTLQENHIYSLSAHVDVDGDGAISPGDYLSTQRVDVPYSGVESVVEVPVELIEDNSGTSGQLLEFNGTISSINLNSSFPMILVESQEITESGHDRGIKFVISEETVIQDPAGGLYDVNNLEEGMAVRVFAGPAMTASIPPIAQATLVTLI
;
A
#
# COMPACT_ATOMS: atom_id res chain seq x y z
N MET A 1 49.55 -32.82 13.77
CA MET A 1 49.54 -34.29 13.57
C MET A 1 49.69 -34.58 12.07
N LEU A 2 50.87 -34.36 11.49
CA LEU A 2 51.14 -34.52 10.04
C LEU A 2 52.51 -35.18 9.83
N ARG A 3 52.73 -36.32 10.49
CA ARG A 3 53.97 -37.11 10.38
C ARG A 3 53.63 -38.46 9.78
N GLY A 4 53.74 -38.57 8.46
CA GLY A 4 53.56 -39.83 7.73
C GLY A 4 52.62 -39.79 6.51
N MET A 5 52.26 -38.61 5.98
CA MET A 5 51.51 -38.55 4.72
C MET A 5 52.45 -38.70 3.51
N ASN A 6 52.11 -39.66 2.65
CA ASN A 6 52.84 -39.98 1.44
C ASN A 6 52.72 -38.82 0.42
N MET A 7 53.77 -38.56 -0.36
CA MET A 7 53.87 -37.34 -1.19
C MET A 7 52.74 -37.21 -2.23
N LYS A 8 52.13 -38.34 -2.62
CA LYS A 8 50.93 -38.38 -3.49
C LYS A 8 49.67 -37.86 -2.80
N THR A 9 49.52 -38.10 -1.49
CA THR A 9 48.35 -37.67 -0.71
C THR A 9 48.39 -36.17 -0.39
N ILE A 10 49.59 -35.59 -0.28
CA ILE A 10 49.80 -34.14 -0.08
C ILE A 10 49.42 -33.36 -1.36
N ASN A 11 49.79 -33.85 -2.53
CA ASN A 11 49.47 -33.20 -3.80
C ASN A 11 47.96 -33.23 -4.11
N VAL A 12 47.25 -34.28 -3.70
CA VAL A 12 45.78 -34.36 -3.84
C VAL A 12 45.09 -33.38 -2.89
N LEU A 13 45.58 -33.24 -1.64
CA LEU A 13 45.00 -32.30 -0.67
C LEU A 13 45.24 -30.84 -1.05
N ILE A 14 46.41 -30.51 -1.60
CA ILE A 14 46.71 -29.18 -2.16
C ILE A 14 45.81 -28.89 -3.36
N GLY A 15 45.56 -29.87 -4.24
CA GLY A 15 44.64 -29.73 -5.37
C GLY A 15 43.20 -29.43 -4.94
N ILE A 16 42.69 -30.12 -3.91
CA ILE A 16 41.32 -29.90 -3.39
C ILE A 16 41.19 -28.53 -2.72
N ILE A 17 42.20 -28.07 -1.97
CA ILE A 17 42.22 -26.74 -1.37
C ILE A 17 42.30 -25.64 -2.45
N LEU A 18 43.06 -25.86 -3.54
CA LEU A 18 43.15 -24.90 -4.64
C LEU A 18 41.84 -24.74 -5.41
N VAL A 19 41.09 -25.84 -5.61
CA VAL A 19 39.76 -25.83 -6.24
C VAL A 19 38.73 -25.14 -5.34
N LEU A 20 38.79 -25.35 -4.02
CA LEU A 20 37.92 -24.66 -3.06
C LEU A 20 38.19 -23.15 -2.99
N VAL A 21 39.45 -22.72 -3.05
CA VAL A 21 39.80 -21.28 -3.06
C VAL A 21 39.40 -20.61 -4.38
N LEU A 22 39.49 -21.30 -5.52
CA LEU A 22 39.02 -20.79 -6.81
C LEU A 22 37.48 -20.72 -6.91
N ALA A 23 36.74 -21.60 -6.23
CA ALA A 23 35.29 -21.51 -6.14
C ALA A 23 34.82 -20.30 -5.28
N VAL A 24 35.56 -19.96 -4.23
CA VAL A 24 35.27 -18.76 -3.41
C VAL A 24 35.66 -17.47 -4.15
N ALA A 25 36.76 -17.46 -4.91
CA ALA A 25 37.14 -16.31 -5.73
C ALA A 25 36.24 -16.11 -6.97
N GLY A 26 35.67 -17.21 -7.51
CA GLY A 26 34.68 -17.17 -8.60
C GLY A 26 33.31 -16.63 -8.18
N LEU A 27 32.97 -16.68 -6.89
CA LEU A 27 31.73 -16.11 -6.36
C LEU A 27 31.85 -14.60 -6.03
N VAL A 28 33.07 -14.11 -5.84
CA VAL A 28 33.34 -12.69 -5.51
C VAL A 28 33.49 -11.81 -6.76
N ALA A 29 33.71 -12.39 -7.94
CA ALA A 29 33.96 -11.65 -9.19
C ALA A 29 32.70 -11.35 -10.03
N ILE A 30 31.52 -11.83 -9.65
CA ILE A 30 30.27 -11.50 -10.37
C ILE A 30 29.67 -10.16 -9.88
N ASN A 31 30.13 -9.61 -8.75
CA ASN A 31 29.64 -8.33 -8.22
C ASN A 31 30.47 -7.08 -8.61
N TYR A 32 31.33 -7.17 -9.63
CA TYR A 32 32.03 -5.99 -10.17
C TYR A 32 31.97 -5.96 -11.71
N VAL A 33 30.76 -5.88 -12.25
CA VAL A 33 30.54 -5.38 -13.59
C VAL A 33 29.54 -4.24 -13.51
N SER A 34 30.06 -3.01 -13.46
CA SER A 34 29.28 -1.81 -13.76
C SER A 34 28.97 -1.82 -15.26
N ILE A 35 27.71 -2.09 -15.61
CA ILE A 35 27.14 -1.72 -16.89
C ILE A 35 26.07 -0.68 -16.58
N SER A 36 26.33 0.55 -16.98
CA SER A 36 25.38 1.64 -16.99
C SER A 36 24.28 1.34 -18.00
N ASN A 37 23.06 1.13 -17.53
CA ASN A 37 21.83 1.36 -18.26
C ASN A 37 20.80 1.88 -17.27
N TYR A 38 20.22 3.03 -17.61
CA TYR A 38 19.12 3.65 -16.88
C TYR A 38 17.89 2.74 -16.99
N ASP A 39 17.53 2.10 -15.88
CA ASP A 39 16.18 1.65 -15.56
C ASP A 39 16.02 1.91 -14.06
N GLU A 40 14.95 2.59 -13.70
CA GLU A 40 14.67 3.08 -12.34
C GLU A 40 14.19 1.89 -11.48
N GLU A 41 15.14 1.17 -10.90
CA GLU A 41 14.89 0.02 -10.02
C GLU A 41 14.72 0.53 -8.58
N VAL A 42 13.54 0.26 -8.01
CA VAL A 42 13.15 0.57 -6.62
C VAL A 42 14.16 -0.03 -5.66
N ILE A 43 14.90 0.82 -4.94
CA ILE A 43 15.82 0.39 -3.88
C ILE A 43 14.97 0.05 -2.65
N ILE A 44 14.64 -1.23 -2.48
CA ILE A 44 14.10 -1.74 -1.22
C ILE A 44 15.26 -1.73 -0.20
N SER A 45 14.95 -1.15 0.96
CA SER A 45 15.83 -0.65 2.02
C SER A 45 16.94 -1.60 2.50
N GLU A 46 18.00 -1.00 3.06
CA GLU A 46 18.89 -1.69 3.99
C GLU A 46 18.04 -2.29 5.12
N GLU A 47 18.09 -3.62 5.30
CA GLU A 47 17.42 -4.28 6.43
C GLU A 47 17.95 -3.74 7.75
N THR A 48 17.21 -2.80 8.34
CA THR A 48 17.27 -2.57 9.77
C THR A 48 16.38 -3.61 10.42
N GLY A 49 16.92 -4.43 11.32
CA GLY A 49 16.17 -5.48 12.02
C GLY A 49 15.14 -4.96 13.04
N ASN A 50 14.47 -3.85 12.72
CA ASN A 50 13.36 -3.31 13.50
C ASN A 50 12.08 -4.00 13.05
N THR A 51 11.31 -4.51 14.00
CA THR A 51 10.01 -5.13 13.75
C THR A 51 8.94 -4.50 14.63
N ILE A 52 7.72 -4.49 14.12
CA ILE A 52 6.50 -4.19 14.88
C ILE A 52 5.61 -5.42 14.81
N ASP A 53 5.19 -5.88 15.98
CA ASP A 53 4.11 -6.83 16.12
C ASP A 53 2.79 -6.06 16.22
N GLY A 54 1.77 -6.56 15.55
CA GLY A 54 0.46 -5.94 15.56
C GLY A 54 -0.65 -6.89 15.25
N VAL A 55 -1.85 -6.32 15.20
CA VAL A 55 -3.08 -7.05 14.97
C VAL A 55 -4.02 -6.21 14.13
N VAL A 56 -4.50 -6.78 13.02
CA VAL A 56 -5.60 -6.21 12.25
C VAL A 56 -6.90 -6.55 12.97
N THR A 57 -7.61 -5.53 13.41
CA THR A 57 -8.87 -5.62 14.14
C THR A 57 -10.02 -5.20 13.23
N PHE A 58 -11.22 -5.68 13.50
CA PHE A 58 -12.37 -5.44 12.64
C PHE A 58 -13.53 -4.92 13.51
N ASP A 59 -14.03 -3.72 13.19
CA ASP A 59 -15.07 -3.08 13.99
C ASP A 59 -16.44 -3.77 13.83
N SER A 60 -16.73 -4.28 12.64
CA SER A 60 -17.84 -5.20 12.38
C SER A 60 -17.45 -6.21 11.30
N LEU A 61 -17.68 -7.50 11.55
CA LEU A 61 -17.65 -8.50 10.48
C LEU A 61 -19.03 -8.93 10.10
N GLU A 62 -19.31 -8.69 8.84
CA GLU A 62 -20.53 -9.07 8.16
C GLU A 62 -20.46 -10.55 7.73
N GLU A 63 -19.33 -11.03 7.16
CA GLU A 63 -19.22 -12.38 6.59
C GLU A 63 -17.84 -13.06 6.83
N PRO A 64 -17.77 -14.41 6.94
CA PRO A 64 -16.51 -15.14 6.99
C PRO A 64 -15.82 -15.20 5.62
N PHE A 65 -14.48 -15.22 5.62
CA PHE A 65 -13.67 -15.29 4.40
C PHE A 65 -12.55 -16.32 4.52
N SER A 66 -12.05 -16.79 3.39
CA SER A 66 -10.98 -17.77 3.33
C SER A 66 -10.05 -17.52 2.16
N ASN A 67 -8.77 -17.79 2.36
CA ASN A 67 -7.74 -17.64 1.34
C ASN A 67 -7.60 -16.21 0.80
N VAL A 68 -7.69 -15.23 1.69
CA VAL A 68 -7.55 -13.80 1.36
C VAL A 68 -6.10 -13.35 1.52
N THR A 69 -5.78 -12.22 0.90
CA THR A 69 -4.48 -11.56 1.03
C THR A 69 -4.63 -10.36 1.96
N VAL A 70 -3.74 -10.23 2.94
CA VAL A 70 -3.71 -9.05 3.81
C VAL A 70 -2.40 -8.32 3.59
N SER A 71 -2.47 -7.07 3.16
CA SER A 71 -1.33 -6.18 2.97
C SER A 71 -1.28 -5.18 4.12
N ILE A 72 -0.14 -5.07 4.78
CA ILE A 72 0.11 -4.09 5.83
C ILE A 72 1.30 -3.24 5.40
N THR A 73 1.16 -1.91 5.53
CA THR A 73 2.17 -0.95 5.07
C THR A 73 2.47 0.05 6.18
N ILE A 74 3.74 0.44 6.32
CA ILE A 74 4.17 1.58 7.11
C ILE A 74 4.70 2.65 6.17
N GLU A 75 4.20 3.86 6.35
CA GLU A 75 4.49 5.00 5.50
C GLU A 75 4.98 6.20 6.29
N ASP A 76 5.97 6.91 5.73
CA ASP A 76 6.35 8.23 6.15
C ASP A 76 5.36 9.25 5.60
N VAL A 77 4.60 9.87 6.51
CA VAL A 77 3.54 10.85 6.23
C VAL A 77 3.88 12.19 6.87
N SER A 78 5.17 12.47 7.04
CA SER A 78 5.67 13.72 7.66
C SER A 78 5.45 14.95 6.79
N LEU A 79 5.49 14.74 5.47
CA LEU A 79 5.24 15.78 4.50
C LEU A 79 3.77 15.71 4.10
N ALA A 80 3.01 16.69 4.57
CA ALA A 80 1.66 16.93 4.07
C ALA A 80 1.69 17.17 2.56
N ASP A 81 2.75 17.80 2.04
CA ASP A 81 2.80 18.29 0.65
C ASP A 81 3.55 17.37 -0.34
N ALA A 82 3.74 16.08 -0.02
CA ALA A 82 4.41 15.12 -0.91
C ALA A 82 3.77 13.72 -0.81
N PRO A 83 3.93 12.87 -1.84
CA PRO A 83 3.59 11.45 -1.73
C PRO A 83 4.30 10.81 -0.53
N SER A 84 3.59 9.93 0.16
CA SER A 84 4.14 9.16 1.27
C SER A 84 5.24 8.22 0.79
N THR A 85 6.21 7.96 1.66
CA THR A 85 7.27 6.99 1.36
C THR A 85 7.02 5.72 2.16
N VAL A 86 6.89 4.58 1.47
CA VAL A 86 6.80 3.28 2.13
C VAL A 86 8.15 2.94 2.77
N ILE A 87 8.14 2.70 4.08
CA ILE A 87 9.34 2.35 4.86
C ILE A 87 9.29 0.91 5.42
N GLY A 88 8.16 0.24 5.30
CA GLY A 88 7.96 -1.16 5.64
C GLY A 88 6.68 -1.69 5.00
N GLN A 89 6.69 -2.95 4.59
CA GLN A 89 5.52 -3.63 4.05
C GLN A 89 5.59 -5.12 4.38
N THR A 90 4.45 -5.73 4.67
CA THR A 90 4.32 -7.18 4.81
C THR A 90 3.01 -7.64 4.18
N THR A 91 3.01 -8.87 3.67
CA THR A 91 1.84 -9.49 3.05
C THR A 91 1.62 -10.85 3.69
N LEU A 92 0.40 -11.07 4.18
CA LEU A 92 -0.06 -12.34 4.71
C LEU A 92 -0.94 -13.01 3.66
N GLU A 93 -0.49 -14.15 3.15
CA GLU A 93 -1.25 -14.95 2.20
C GLU A 93 -2.04 -16.06 2.89
N ASN A 94 -3.08 -16.54 2.20
CA ASN A 94 -3.90 -17.68 2.64
C ASN A 94 -4.58 -17.43 4.01
N VAL A 95 -4.86 -16.16 4.34
CA VAL A 95 -5.51 -15.80 5.59
C VAL A 95 -6.98 -16.24 5.52
N SER A 96 -7.49 -16.78 6.61
CA SER A 96 -8.86 -17.28 6.68
C SER A 96 -9.47 -16.98 8.03
N ARG A 97 -10.72 -16.54 8.03
CA ARG A 97 -11.50 -16.22 9.22
C ARG A 97 -12.83 -16.94 9.15
N ASN A 98 -12.97 -18.00 9.96
CA ASN A 98 -14.05 -18.96 9.81
C ASN A 98 -15.24 -18.69 10.76
N ASN A 99 -15.09 -17.80 11.75
CA ASN A 99 -16.14 -17.44 12.68
C ASN A 99 -16.21 -15.92 12.92
N ILE A 100 -17.40 -15.39 13.20
CA ILE A 100 -17.60 -13.97 13.57
C ILE A 100 -16.84 -13.60 14.86
N THR A 101 -16.58 -14.60 15.72
CA THR A 101 -15.78 -14.48 16.95
C THR A 101 -14.30 -14.85 16.76
N ASP A 102 -13.88 -15.22 15.55
CA ASP A 102 -12.46 -15.54 15.30
C ASP A 102 -11.60 -14.29 15.45
N SER A 103 -10.41 -14.52 15.98
CA SER A 103 -9.41 -13.51 16.26
C SER A 103 -9.05 -12.70 15.01
N ASP A 104 -9.11 -11.38 15.11
CA ASP A 104 -7.92 -10.53 14.99
C ASP A 104 -6.72 -11.18 14.26
N ILE A 105 -6.28 -10.58 13.15
CA ILE A 105 -5.21 -11.15 12.31
C ILE A 105 -3.86 -10.62 12.80
N PRO A 106 -3.01 -11.45 13.45
CA PRO A 106 -1.71 -11.00 13.88
C PRO A 106 -0.79 -10.79 12.68
N PHE A 107 0.07 -9.77 12.77
CA PHE A 107 1.11 -9.51 11.79
C PHE A 107 2.43 -9.14 12.48
N GLU A 108 3.52 -9.37 11.76
CA GLU A 108 4.85 -8.84 12.06
C GLU A 108 5.32 -8.09 10.82
N ILE A 109 5.73 -6.84 10.98
CA ILE A 109 6.24 -6.00 9.89
C ILE A 109 7.63 -5.50 10.22
N SER A 110 8.57 -5.76 9.30
CA SER A 110 9.91 -5.19 9.34
C SER A 110 9.92 -3.82 8.67
N TYR A 111 10.68 -2.87 9.22
CA TYR A 111 10.74 -1.51 8.70
C TYR A 111 12.13 -0.89 8.83
N GLY A 112 12.34 0.17 8.04
CA GLY A 112 13.57 0.97 8.00
C GLY A 112 13.90 1.73 9.29
N THR A 113 14.93 2.58 9.24
CA THR A 113 15.22 3.51 10.34
C THR A 113 14.18 4.62 10.37
N LEU A 114 13.52 4.82 11.51
CA LEU A 114 12.64 5.98 11.74
C LEU A 114 13.45 7.22 12.10
N GLN A 115 12.96 8.39 11.69
CA GLN A 115 13.55 9.68 12.03
C GLN A 115 12.75 10.34 13.16
N GLU A 116 13.43 10.93 14.15
CA GLU A 116 12.83 11.47 15.39
C GLU A 116 11.76 12.55 15.16
N ASN A 117 11.82 13.27 14.04
CA ASN A 117 10.90 14.36 13.71
C ASN A 117 9.94 14.01 12.57
N HIS A 118 9.82 12.73 12.25
CA HIS A 118 8.94 12.24 11.20
C HIS A 118 7.71 11.56 11.82
N ILE A 119 6.60 11.59 11.08
CA ILE A 119 5.34 10.98 11.44
C ILE A 119 5.15 9.78 10.52
N TYR A 120 4.83 8.64 11.12
CA TYR A 120 4.67 7.38 10.41
C TYR A 120 3.27 6.83 10.66
N SER A 121 2.61 6.39 9.61
CA SER A 121 1.28 5.77 9.68
C SER A 121 1.36 4.32 9.25
N LEU A 122 0.57 3.48 9.92
CA LEU A 122 0.39 2.09 9.56
C LEU A 122 -1.01 1.91 8.97
N SER A 123 -1.12 1.15 7.89
CA SER A 123 -2.37 0.87 7.17
C SER A 123 -2.48 -0.61 6.83
N ALA A 124 -3.72 -1.10 6.68
CA ALA A 124 -4.01 -2.47 6.29
C ALA A 124 -5.13 -2.54 5.25
N HIS A 125 -4.95 -3.43 4.27
CA HIS A 125 -5.95 -3.82 3.27
C HIS A 125 -6.11 -5.34 3.29
N VAL A 126 -7.34 -5.80 3.47
CA VAL A 126 -7.74 -7.20 3.36
C VAL A 126 -8.44 -7.36 2.02
N ASP A 127 -7.71 -7.87 1.05
CA ASP A 127 -8.17 -8.17 -0.31
C ASP A 127 -8.88 -9.53 -0.31
N VAL A 128 -10.22 -9.48 -0.34
CA VAL A 128 -11.08 -10.65 -0.21
C VAL A 128 -11.28 -11.36 -1.54
N ASP A 129 -11.30 -10.62 -2.66
CA ASP A 129 -11.52 -11.18 -4.00
C ASP A 129 -10.22 -11.57 -4.73
N GLY A 130 -9.08 -11.12 -4.23
CA GLY A 130 -7.74 -11.45 -4.70
C GLY A 130 -7.32 -10.67 -5.95
N ASP A 131 -7.99 -9.57 -6.29
CA ASP A 131 -7.69 -8.78 -7.47
C ASP A 131 -6.55 -7.76 -7.26
N GLY A 132 -6.11 -7.58 -6.01
CA GLY A 132 -5.06 -6.65 -5.59
C GLY A 132 -5.46 -5.18 -5.64
N ALA A 133 -6.69 -4.86 -6.01
CA ALA A 133 -7.30 -3.55 -5.90
C ALA A 133 -8.12 -3.47 -4.61
N ILE A 134 -8.50 -2.26 -4.20
CA ILE A 134 -9.50 -2.07 -3.14
C ILE A 134 -10.86 -2.09 -3.81
N SER A 135 -11.64 -3.12 -3.51
CA SER A 135 -12.94 -3.40 -4.12
C SER A 135 -14.03 -3.55 -3.06
N PRO A 136 -15.31 -3.30 -3.40
CA PRO A 136 -16.41 -3.65 -2.52
C PRO A 136 -16.39 -5.13 -2.14
N GLY A 137 -16.42 -5.42 -0.85
CA GLY A 137 -16.17 -6.74 -0.26
C GLY A 137 -14.87 -6.82 0.54
N ASP A 138 -13.92 -5.91 0.29
CA ASP A 138 -12.65 -5.84 1.01
C ASP A 138 -12.77 -5.12 2.34
N TYR A 139 -11.72 -5.22 3.16
CA TYR A 139 -11.59 -4.40 4.37
C TYR A 139 -10.39 -3.46 4.28
N LEU A 140 -10.57 -2.22 4.75
CA LEU A 140 -9.53 -1.19 4.69
C LEU A 140 -9.42 -0.42 5.99
N SER A 141 -8.21 -0.07 6.39
CA SER A 141 -7.97 0.88 7.47
C SER A 141 -8.29 2.30 7.00
N THR A 142 -9.33 2.91 7.58
CA THR A 142 -9.77 4.28 7.26
C THR A 142 -9.22 5.31 8.26
N GLN A 143 -8.61 4.86 9.35
CA GLN A 143 -8.10 5.68 10.44
C GLN A 143 -6.57 5.69 10.45
N ARG A 144 -5.98 6.82 10.84
CA ARG A 144 -4.53 6.93 11.04
C ARG A 144 -4.11 6.11 12.27
N VAL A 145 -3.17 5.19 12.07
CA VAL A 145 -2.55 4.41 13.16
C VAL A 145 -1.08 4.84 13.27
N ASP A 146 -0.75 5.58 14.32
CA ASP A 146 0.60 6.08 14.52
C ASP A 146 1.58 4.95 14.85
N VAL A 147 2.75 4.95 14.20
CA VAL A 147 3.85 4.03 14.52
C VAL A 147 4.71 4.60 15.64
N PRO A 148 4.81 3.91 16.80
CA PRO A 148 5.57 4.43 17.94
C PRO A 148 7.07 4.47 17.64
N TYR A 149 7.68 5.65 17.82
CA TYR A 149 9.13 5.89 17.60
C TYR A 149 10.06 5.21 18.63
N SER A 150 9.55 4.44 19.59
CA SER A 150 10.34 3.96 20.73
C SER A 150 10.25 2.45 20.87
N GLY A 151 11.40 1.78 21.04
CA GLY A 151 11.58 0.34 21.25
C GLY A 151 10.99 -0.21 22.56
N VAL A 152 9.79 0.25 22.92
CA VAL A 152 8.88 -0.40 23.85
C VAL A 152 8.03 -1.33 23.01
N GLU A 153 8.15 -2.63 23.25
CA GLU A 153 7.28 -3.66 22.66
C GLU A 153 5.82 -3.27 22.96
N SER A 154 5.13 -2.72 21.96
CA SER A 154 3.72 -2.43 21.98
C SER A 154 3.11 -3.14 20.79
N VAL A 155 2.11 -3.98 21.04
CA VAL A 155 1.29 -4.54 19.97
C VAL A 155 0.41 -3.41 19.42
N VAL A 156 0.51 -3.14 18.12
CA VAL A 156 -0.25 -2.09 17.45
C VAL A 156 -1.57 -2.68 16.93
N GLU A 157 -2.70 -2.04 17.24
CA GLU A 157 -4.01 -2.41 16.71
C GLU A 157 -4.32 -1.59 15.46
N VAL A 158 -4.79 -2.26 14.40
CA VAL A 158 -5.07 -1.66 13.09
C VAL A 158 -6.52 -1.94 12.74
N PRO A 159 -7.45 -1.03 13.06
CA PRO A 159 -8.86 -1.23 12.72
C PRO A 159 -9.07 -1.16 11.22
N VAL A 160 -9.83 -2.11 10.68
CA VAL A 160 -10.29 -2.13 9.29
C VAL A 160 -11.81 -2.20 9.23
N GLU A 161 -12.36 -1.56 8.21
CA GLU A 161 -13.79 -1.44 7.95
C GLU A 161 -14.12 -2.09 6.61
N LEU A 162 -15.30 -2.73 6.51
CA LEU A 162 -15.78 -3.32 5.26
C LEU A 162 -16.07 -2.21 4.25
N ILE A 163 -15.55 -2.39 3.04
CA ILE A 163 -15.94 -1.61 1.87
C ILE A 163 -17.23 -2.24 1.32
N GLU A 164 -18.39 -1.64 1.56
CA GLU A 164 -19.68 -2.24 1.20
C GLU A 164 -19.97 -2.25 -0.32
N ASP A 165 -20.39 -3.40 -0.86
CA ASP A 165 -21.04 -3.52 -2.18
C ASP A 165 -22.55 -3.29 -2.06
N ASN A 166 -23.00 -2.07 -2.32
CA ASN A 166 -24.41 -1.72 -2.23
C ASN A 166 -25.15 -1.88 -3.57
N SER A 167 -25.08 -3.07 -4.18
CA SER A 167 -25.77 -3.45 -5.42
C SER A 167 -27.30 -3.69 -5.30
N GLY A 168 -27.98 -3.17 -4.26
CA GLY A 168 -29.41 -3.42 -4.06
C GLY A 168 -30.15 -2.45 -3.15
N THR A 169 -30.47 -1.25 -3.66
CA THR A 169 -31.37 -0.25 -3.05
C THR A 169 -30.79 0.48 -1.83
N SER A 170 -30.28 1.69 -2.11
CA SER A 170 -29.72 2.68 -1.17
C SER A 170 -28.28 2.40 -0.69
N GLY A 171 -27.28 2.77 -1.51
CA GLY A 171 -25.88 2.88 -1.04
C GLY A 171 -24.78 2.67 -2.08
N GLN A 172 -25.07 2.44 -3.36
CA GLN A 172 -24.04 2.13 -4.37
C GLN A 172 -23.07 3.30 -4.59
N LEU A 173 -21.78 3.10 -4.31
CA LEU A 173 -20.75 4.01 -4.78
C LEU A 173 -20.59 3.83 -6.29
N LEU A 174 -20.79 4.91 -7.03
CA LEU A 174 -20.51 5.04 -8.46
C LEU A 174 -19.01 5.22 -8.64
N GLU A 175 -18.42 4.43 -9.53
CA GLU A 175 -17.01 4.54 -9.92
C GLU A 175 -16.86 5.41 -11.16
N PHE A 176 -15.86 6.30 -11.14
CA PHE A 176 -15.52 7.16 -12.26
C PHE A 176 -14.00 7.24 -12.43
N ASN A 177 -13.51 6.75 -13.57
CA ASN A 177 -12.12 6.93 -13.98
C ASN A 177 -11.98 8.20 -14.82
N GLY A 178 -10.95 9.00 -14.55
CA GLY A 178 -10.67 10.19 -15.35
C GLY A 178 -9.46 10.98 -14.91
N THR A 179 -9.37 12.21 -15.41
CA THR A 179 -8.30 13.14 -15.09
C THR A 179 -8.88 14.35 -14.36
N ILE A 180 -8.21 14.80 -13.30
CA ILE A 180 -8.56 16.04 -12.62
C ILE A 180 -8.32 17.21 -13.57
N SER A 181 -9.38 17.89 -14.01
CA SER A 181 -9.29 19.04 -14.92
C SER A 181 -9.41 20.38 -14.21
N SER A 182 -9.89 20.41 -12.97
CA SER A 182 -9.89 21.61 -12.13
C SER A 182 -9.95 21.29 -10.64
N ILE A 183 -9.30 22.11 -9.81
CA ILE A 183 -9.26 21.95 -8.35
C ILE A 183 -9.72 23.23 -7.65
N ASN A 184 -10.56 23.08 -6.63
CA ASN A 184 -10.99 24.17 -5.76
C ASN A 184 -11.07 23.69 -4.31
N LEU A 185 -9.94 23.70 -3.59
CA LEU A 185 -9.87 23.25 -2.20
C LEU A 185 -10.06 24.37 -1.17
N ASN A 186 -9.78 25.62 -1.54
CA ASN A 186 -9.84 26.79 -0.64
C ASN A 186 -11.25 27.39 -0.47
N SER A 187 -12.31 26.58 -0.60
CA SER A 187 -13.69 27.04 -0.47
C SER A 187 -14.44 26.30 0.61
N SER A 188 -15.64 26.77 0.95
CA SER A 188 -16.50 26.09 1.94
C SER A 188 -16.94 24.69 1.51
N PHE A 189 -16.76 24.34 0.23
CA PHE A 189 -17.02 23.02 -0.31
C PHE A 189 -15.84 22.68 -1.22
N PRO A 190 -14.77 22.05 -0.71
CA PRO A 190 -13.64 21.63 -1.52
C PRO A 190 -14.14 20.71 -2.65
N MET A 191 -13.71 20.93 -3.88
CA MET A 191 -14.12 20.12 -5.02
C MET A 191 -12.98 19.89 -6.01
N ILE A 192 -13.04 18.74 -6.69
CA ILE A 192 -12.31 18.47 -7.91
C ILE A 192 -13.30 18.28 -9.07
N LEU A 193 -12.90 18.67 -10.28
CA LEU A 193 -13.61 18.33 -11.52
C LEU A 193 -12.84 17.20 -12.19
N VAL A 194 -13.52 16.10 -12.49
CA VAL A 194 -12.93 14.95 -13.17
C VAL A 194 -13.59 14.77 -14.53
N GLU A 195 -12.77 14.64 -15.56
CA GLU A 195 -13.20 14.46 -16.95
C GLU A 195 -12.59 13.19 -17.53
N SER A 196 -13.37 12.47 -18.33
CA SER A 196 -12.90 11.37 -19.16
C SER A 196 -13.81 11.17 -20.37
N GLN A 197 -13.34 10.38 -21.34
CA GLN A 197 -14.18 9.99 -22.47
C GLN A 197 -15.38 9.16 -22.01
N GLU A 198 -15.19 8.26 -21.04
CA GLU A 198 -16.26 7.45 -20.46
C GLU A 198 -17.34 8.31 -19.77
N ILE A 199 -16.93 9.29 -18.96
CA ILE A 199 -17.84 10.24 -18.30
C ILE A 199 -18.60 11.08 -19.33
N THR A 200 -17.93 11.45 -20.43
CA THR A 200 -18.56 12.17 -21.54
C THR A 200 -19.61 11.28 -22.22
N GLU A 201 -19.26 10.04 -22.54
CA GLU A 201 -20.14 9.07 -23.19
C GLU A 201 -21.35 8.66 -22.32
N SER A 202 -21.23 8.77 -20.99
CA SER A 202 -22.33 8.57 -20.05
C SER A 202 -23.29 9.76 -19.92
N GLY A 203 -23.13 10.79 -20.77
CA GLY A 203 -24.00 11.98 -20.80
C GLY A 203 -23.56 13.11 -19.87
N HIS A 204 -22.33 13.07 -19.37
CA HIS A 204 -21.73 14.14 -18.58
C HIS A 204 -20.62 14.84 -19.37
N ASP A 205 -21.00 15.46 -20.49
CA ASP A 205 -20.10 16.11 -21.47
C ASP A 205 -19.14 17.18 -20.92
N ARG A 206 -19.23 17.53 -19.64
CA ARG A 206 -18.41 18.54 -18.95
C ARG A 206 -17.77 18.00 -17.67
N GLY A 207 -17.62 16.67 -17.59
CA GLY A 207 -17.13 15.99 -16.41
C GLY A 207 -18.13 15.95 -15.26
N ILE A 208 -17.65 15.48 -14.12
CA ILE A 208 -18.38 15.44 -12.84
C ILE A 208 -17.55 16.17 -11.80
N LYS A 209 -18.22 17.01 -11.00
CA LYS A 209 -17.60 17.62 -9.82
C LYS A 209 -17.75 16.70 -8.63
N PHE A 210 -16.65 16.42 -7.96
CA PHE A 210 -16.66 15.66 -6.72
C PHE A 210 -16.32 16.58 -5.55
N VAL A 211 -17.21 16.61 -4.56
CA VAL A 211 -16.95 17.25 -3.28
C VAL A 211 -15.99 16.38 -2.50
N ILE A 212 -14.92 16.99 -1.99
CA ILE A 212 -13.94 16.35 -1.11
C ILE A 212 -14.24 16.85 0.31
N SER A 213 -14.75 15.96 1.16
CA SER A 213 -15.01 16.26 2.57
C SER A 213 -13.85 15.77 3.44
N GLU A 214 -13.90 16.07 4.73
CA GLU A 214 -12.97 15.49 5.73
C GLU A 214 -13.09 13.96 5.83
N GLU A 215 -14.19 13.39 5.32
CA GLU A 215 -14.46 11.94 5.30
C GLU A 215 -14.01 11.30 3.98
N THR A 216 -13.62 12.09 2.97
CA THR A 216 -13.13 11.55 1.70
C THR A 216 -11.72 11.01 1.89
N VAL A 217 -11.55 9.71 1.70
CA VAL A 217 -10.23 9.07 1.68
C VAL A 217 -9.59 9.34 0.32
N ILE A 218 -8.32 9.73 0.31
CA ILE A 218 -7.56 9.92 -0.93
C ILE A 218 -6.32 9.05 -0.80
N GLN A 219 -5.99 8.30 -1.85
CA GLN A 219 -4.90 7.36 -1.85
C GLN A 219 -4.00 7.51 -3.07
N ASP A 220 -2.73 7.19 -2.87
CA ASP A 220 -1.77 7.04 -3.95
C ASP A 220 -1.96 5.68 -4.68
N PRO A 221 -1.23 5.42 -5.77
CA PRO A 221 -1.35 4.16 -6.50
C PRO A 221 -0.88 2.92 -5.72
N ALA A 222 -0.16 3.09 -4.60
CA ALA A 222 0.30 2.02 -3.73
C ALA A 222 -0.69 1.72 -2.58
N GLY A 223 -1.82 2.44 -2.53
CA GLY A 223 -2.84 2.33 -1.48
C GLY A 223 -2.54 3.14 -0.22
N GLY A 224 -1.46 3.92 -0.24
CA GLY A 224 -1.07 4.81 0.84
C GLY A 224 -1.96 6.05 0.92
N LEU A 225 -2.13 6.63 2.11
CA LEU A 225 -2.94 7.85 2.26
C LEU A 225 -2.28 9.05 1.58
N TYR A 226 -3.04 9.76 0.75
CA TYR A 226 -2.60 10.91 -0.02
C TYR A 226 -3.24 12.20 0.50
N ASP A 227 -2.44 13.25 0.69
CA ASP A 227 -2.97 14.54 1.16
C ASP A 227 -3.78 15.23 0.06
N VAL A 228 -4.99 15.68 0.41
CA VAL A 228 -5.87 16.44 -0.48
C VAL A 228 -5.18 17.69 -1.06
N ASN A 229 -4.32 18.35 -0.30
CA ASN A 229 -3.63 19.56 -0.74
C ASN A 229 -2.59 19.30 -1.84
N ASN A 230 -2.22 18.05 -2.05
CA ASN A 230 -1.31 17.62 -3.13
C ASN A 230 -2.03 17.19 -4.40
N LEU A 231 -3.35 17.26 -4.43
CA LEU A 231 -4.04 17.02 -5.70
C LEU A 231 -3.67 18.14 -6.68
N GLU A 232 -3.30 17.74 -7.89
CA GLU A 232 -2.97 18.65 -8.98
C GLU A 232 -3.83 18.39 -10.22
N GLU A 233 -4.09 19.45 -10.97
CA GLU A 233 -4.72 19.33 -12.28
C GLU A 233 -3.83 18.48 -13.20
N GLY A 234 -4.43 17.51 -13.88
CA GLY A 234 -3.72 16.55 -14.73
C GLY A 234 -3.50 15.17 -14.10
N MET A 235 -3.69 15.01 -12.79
CA MET A 235 -3.62 13.69 -12.16
C MET A 235 -4.74 12.77 -12.65
N ALA A 236 -4.38 11.54 -13.02
CA ALA A 236 -5.35 10.50 -13.31
C ALA A 236 -5.85 9.92 -11.99
N VAL A 237 -7.17 9.75 -11.89
CA VAL A 237 -7.83 9.30 -10.68
C VAL A 237 -8.97 8.34 -10.99
N ARG A 238 -9.22 7.45 -10.04
CA ARG A 238 -10.47 6.72 -9.87
C ARG A 238 -11.22 7.31 -8.69
N VAL A 239 -12.46 7.73 -8.90
CA VAL A 239 -13.31 8.30 -7.85
C VAL A 239 -14.49 7.39 -7.59
N PHE A 240 -14.69 7.04 -6.33
CA PHE A 240 -15.87 6.36 -5.82
C PHE A 240 -16.75 7.38 -5.11
N ALA A 241 -18.01 7.53 -5.56
CA ALA A 241 -18.92 8.55 -5.08
C ALA A 241 -20.32 8.01 -4.82
N GLY A 242 -21.04 8.54 -3.84
CA GLY A 242 -22.42 8.10 -3.56
C GLY A 242 -23.36 8.18 -4.77
N PRO A 243 -24.47 7.44 -4.77
CA PRO A 243 -25.38 7.37 -5.93
C PRO A 243 -26.17 8.66 -6.15
N ALA A 244 -26.13 9.57 -5.18
CA ALA A 244 -26.80 10.85 -5.23
C ALA A 244 -25.92 11.90 -5.93
N MET A 245 -26.43 12.43 -7.04
CA MET A 245 -25.79 13.50 -7.80
C MET A 245 -26.79 14.64 -8.05
N THR A 246 -26.29 15.88 -8.14
CA THR A 246 -27.14 17.01 -8.53
C THR A 246 -27.47 16.97 -10.02
N ALA A 247 -28.67 17.42 -10.39
CA ALA A 247 -29.06 17.59 -11.80
C ALA A 247 -28.43 18.83 -12.48
N SER A 248 -27.27 19.30 -11.99
CA SER A 248 -26.56 20.46 -12.55
C SER A 248 -25.65 20.06 -13.72
N ILE A 249 -25.06 21.05 -14.39
CA ILE A 249 -24.11 20.83 -15.48
C ILE A 249 -22.83 21.65 -15.20
N PRO A 250 -21.70 21.02 -14.85
CA PRO A 250 -21.56 19.59 -14.56
C PRO A 250 -22.36 19.15 -13.32
N PRO A 251 -22.75 17.87 -13.21
CA PRO A 251 -23.33 17.33 -12.00
C PRO A 251 -22.29 17.36 -10.87
N ILE A 252 -22.78 17.35 -9.63
CA ILE A 252 -21.97 17.36 -8.41
C ILE A 252 -22.31 16.11 -7.62
N ALA A 253 -21.30 15.37 -7.17
CA ALA A 253 -21.40 14.18 -6.33
C ALA A 253 -20.48 14.31 -5.10
N GLN A 254 -20.76 13.53 -4.05
CA GLN A 254 -19.88 13.43 -2.88
C GLN A 254 -18.90 12.28 -3.10
N ALA A 255 -17.59 12.55 -3.07
CA ALA A 255 -16.59 11.49 -3.10
C ALA A 255 -16.46 10.83 -1.72
N THR A 256 -16.31 9.51 -1.75
CA THR A 256 -16.01 8.66 -0.60
C THR A 256 -14.55 8.23 -0.64
N LEU A 257 -14.06 7.81 -1.82
CA LEU A 257 -12.67 7.43 -2.06
C LEU A 257 -12.18 8.01 -3.37
N VAL A 258 -10.94 8.51 -3.39
CA VAL A 258 -10.22 8.93 -4.59
C VAL A 258 -8.88 8.20 -4.62
N THR A 259 -8.62 7.42 -5.66
CA THR A 259 -7.35 6.71 -5.85
C THR A 259 -6.60 7.33 -7.03
N LEU A 260 -5.35 7.70 -6.86
CA LEU A 260 -4.47 8.10 -7.96
C LEU A 260 -4.11 6.87 -8.81
N ILE A 261 -4.06 7.00 -10.14
CA ILE A 261 -3.79 5.89 -11.09
C ILE A 261 -2.75 6.24 -12.15
#